data_AF-A0A520K373-F1
#
_entry.id   AF-A0A520K373-F1
#
_cell.length_a   1.000
_cell.length_b   1.000
_cell.length_c   1.000
_cell.angle_alpha   90.00
_cell.angle_beta   90.00
_cell.angle_gamma   90.00
#
_symmetry.space_group_name_H-M   'P 1'
#
loop_
_entity.id
_entity.type
_entity.pdbx_description
1 polymer ?
#
loop_
_entity_poly.entity_id
_entity_poly.type
_entity_poly.pdbx_seq_one_letter_code
_entity_poly.pdbx_strand_id
1 'polypeptide(L)' 'MAQLGGTPVLILREGSERTRGKDAQSRNILAAKTVANAVRTTLGPKGMDKMLVVSS' A
#
# COMPACT_ATOMS: atom_id res chain seq x y z
N MET A 1 27.95 25.00 31.68
CA MET A 1 27.08 25.00 30.49
C MET A 1 27.48 23.81 29.64
N ALA A 2 26.63 22.78 29.57
CA ALA A 2 26.84 21.60 28.73
C ALA A 2 25.69 21.54 27.73
N GLN A 3 25.97 21.84 26.46
CA GLN A 3 25.02 21.65 25.37
C GLN A 3 24.91 20.14 25.10
N LEU A 4 23.77 19.55 25.48
CA LEU A 4 23.34 18.25 25.01
C LEU A 4 23.06 18.36 23.51
N GLY A 5 24.08 18.15 22.69
CA GLY A 5 23.95 17.92 21.25
C GLY A 5 23.25 16.59 20.99
N GLY A 6 21.93 16.61 21.00
CA GLY A 6 21.11 15.49 20.54
C GLY A 6 20.81 15.66 19.05
N THR A 7 21.50 14.91 18.20
CA THR A 7 21.12 14.78 16.79
C THR A 7 19.65 14.35 16.73
N PRO A 8 18.74 15.07 16.06
CA PRO A 8 17.35 14.68 16.00
C PRO A 8 17.23 13.31 15.32
N VAL A 9 16.67 12.33 16.03
CA VAL A 9 16.41 11.00 15.48
C VAL A 9 15.16 11.09 14.60
N LEU A 10 15.34 11.31 13.31
CA LEU A 10 14.27 11.19 12.32
C LEU A 10 13.86 9.72 12.20
N ILE A 11 12.72 9.36 12.78
CA ILE A 11 12.18 7.98 12.68
C ILE A 11 11.60 7.73 11.29
N LEU A 12 11.06 8.77 10.64
CA LEU A 12 10.53 8.72 9.29
C LEU A 12 11.02 9.94 8.52
N ARG A 13 11.21 9.77 7.20
CA ARG A 13 11.60 10.85 6.29
C ARG A 13 10.51 11.92 6.24
N GLU A 14 10.90 13.18 6.02
CA GLU A 14 9.95 14.26 5.75
C GLU A 14 9.05 13.88 4.55
N GLY A 15 7.75 14.15 4.67
CA GLY A 15 6.74 13.73 3.69
C GLY A 15 6.20 12.31 3.86
N SER A 16 6.64 11.54 4.87
CA SER A 16 6.05 10.22 5.13
C SER A 16 4.63 10.33 5.70
N GLU A 17 3.63 9.81 5.00
CA GLU A 17 2.30 9.62 5.57
C GLU A 17 2.24 8.25 6.27
N ARG A 18 1.78 8.23 7.53
CA ARG A 18 1.64 6.98 8.30
C ARG A 18 0.20 6.78 8.75
N THR A 19 -0.50 5.87 8.08
CA THR A 19 -1.80 5.38 8.53
C THR A 19 -1.62 4.25 9.55
N ARG A 20 -2.43 4.21 10.62
CA ARG A 20 -2.38 3.16 11.65
C ARG A 20 -3.78 2.70 12.04
N GLY A 21 -3.84 1.60 12.80
CA GLY A 21 -5.08 1.12 13.42
C GLY A 21 -6.14 0.72 12.40
N LYS A 22 -7.40 1.02 12.72
CA LYS A 22 -8.57 0.62 11.90
C LYS A 22 -8.50 1.18 10.48
N ASP A 23 -8.05 2.42 10.30
CA ASP A 23 -7.99 3.04 8.97
C ASP A 23 -7.01 2.32 8.05
N ALA A 24 -5.85 1.92 8.58
CA ALA A 24 -4.88 1.12 7.83
C ALA A 24 -5.46 -0.27 7.47
N GLN A 25 -6.18 -0.90 8.41
CA GLN A 25 -6.84 -2.19 8.16
C GLN A 25 -7.91 -2.08 7.06
N SER A 26 -8.77 -1.07 7.15
CA SER A 26 -9.81 -0.83 6.15
C SER A 26 -9.23 -0.55 4.76
N ARG A 27 -8.17 0.27 4.68
CA ARG A 27 -7.45 0.51 3.42
C ARG A 27 -6.86 -0.78 2.85
N ASN A 28 -6.23 -1.61 3.67
CA ASN A 28 -5.63 -2.88 3.23
C ASN A 28 -6.68 -3.89 2.73
N ILE A 29 -7.81 -4.02 3.45
CA ILE A 29 -8.92 -4.89 3.03
C ILE A 29 -9.49 -4.43 1.68
N LEU A 30 -9.68 -3.12 1.51
CA LEU A 30 -10.18 -2.58 0.26
C LEU A 30 -9.20 -2.86 -0.89
N ALA A 31 -7.91 -2.58 -0.70
CA ALA A 31 -6.88 -2.87 -1.70
C ALA A 31 -6.89 -4.35 -2.12
N ALA A 32 -6.93 -5.28 -1.14
CA ALA A 32 -6.99 -6.71 -1.42
C ALA A 32 -8.26 -7.10 -2.19
N LYS A 33 -9.42 -6.56 -1.82
CA LYS A 33 -10.69 -6.79 -2.55
C LYS A 33 -10.60 -6.29 -3.99
N THR A 34 -10.00 -5.12 -4.23
CA THR A 34 -9.84 -4.56 -5.58
C THR A 34 -8.98 -5.47 -6.45
N VAL A 35 -7.85 -5.94 -5.93
CA VAL A 35 -6.97 -6.88 -6.64
C VAL A 35 -7.70 -8.19 -6.91
N ALA A 36 -8.38 -8.76 -5.91
CA ALA A 36 -9.15 -9.99 -6.08
C ALA A 36 -10.24 -9.85 -7.15
N ASN A 37 -10.96 -8.73 -7.19
CA ASN A 37 -11.98 -8.46 -8.19
C ASN A 37 -11.39 -8.34 -9.60
N ALA A 38 -10.19 -7.75 -9.75
CA ALA A 38 -9.52 -7.62 -11.04
C ALA A 38 -9.19 -8.98 -11.67
N VAL A 39 -8.83 -9.97 -10.85
CA VAL A 39 -8.42 -11.31 -11.31
C VAL A 39 -9.52 -12.37 -11.21
N ARG A 40 -10.64 -12.11 -10.51
CA ARG A 40 -11.69 -13.13 -10.25
C ARG A 40 -12.19 -13.83 -11.51
N THR A 41 -12.27 -13.13 -12.64
CA THR A 41 -12.79 -13.71 -13.88
C THR A 41 -11.79 -14.59 -14.62
N THR A 42 -10.53 -14.63 -14.20
CA THR A 42 -9.46 -15.39 -14.86
C THR A 42 -9.36 -16.82 -14.32
N LEU A 43 -10.14 -17.18 -13.29
CA LEU A 43 -10.05 -18.46 -12.62
C LEU A 43 -10.95 -19.53 -13.27
N GLY A 44 -10.39 -20.72 -13.52
CA GLY A 44 -11.10 -21.91 -14.00
C GLY A 44 -10.88 -22.21 -15.49
N PRO A 45 -11.40 -23.34 -15.99
CA PRO A 45 -11.19 -23.77 -17.39
C PRO A 45 -11.85 -22.85 -18.43
N LYS A 46 -12.74 -21.94 -18.00
CA LYS A 46 -13.34 -20.87 -18.82
C LYS A 46 -12.95 -19.47 -18.32
N GLY A 47 -11.79 -19.35 -17.67
CA GLY A 47 -11.25 -18.06 -17.24
C GLY A 47 -11.04 -17.13 -18.43
N MET A 48 -11.32 -15.84 -18.24
CA MET A 48 -11.11 -14.82 -19.26
C MET A 48 -9.68 -14.29 -19.19
N ASP A 49 -9.01 -14.24 -20.34
CA ASP A 49 -7.75 -13.52 -20.46
C ASP A 49 -7.94 -12.01 -20.26
N LYS A 50 -6.89 -11.35 -19.77
CA LYS A 50 -6.84 -9.89 -19.61
C LYS A 50 -5.74 -9.33 -20.48
N MET A 51 -6.05 -8.30 -21.27
CA MET A 51 -5.05 -7.50 -21.98
C MET A 51 -4.60 -6.35 -21.07
N LEU A 52 -3.33 -6.36 -20.67
CA LEU A 52 -2.73 -5.30 -19.86
C LEU A 52 -2.12 -4.23 -20.76
N VAL A 53 -2.36 -2.97 -20.45
CA VAL A 53 -1.71 -1.82 -21.09
C VAL A 53 -0.78 -1.20 -20.06
N VAL A 54 0.51 -1.15 -20.38
CA VAL A 54 1.51 -0.47 -19.55
C VAL A 54 1.60 1.00 -19.96
N SER A 55 1.66 1.92 -19.00
CA SER A 55 1.93 3.33 -19.27
C SER A 55 3.42 3.56 -19.46
N SER A 56 3.76 4.49 -20.35
CA SER A 56 5.14 4.98 -20.59
C SER A 56 5.64 5.84 -19.44
#